data_AF-A0A6M5FBA3-F1
#
_entry.id   AF-A0A6M5FBA3-F1
#
_cell.length_a   1.000
_cell.length_b   1.000
_cell.length_c   1.000
_cell.angle_alpha   90.00
_cell.angle_beta   90.00
_cell.angle_gamma   90.00
#
_symmetry.space_group_name_H-M   'P 1'
#
loop_
_entity.id
_entity.type
_entity.pdbx_description
1 polymer ?
#
loop_
_entity_poly.entity_id
_entity_poly.type
_entity_poly.pdbx_seq_one_letter_code
_entity_poly.pdbx_strand_id
1 'polypeptide(L)'
;MGSKEKLTSHADAITTGLEDNEAVLSYLNGGVLEQQGTWDAPSGSELNGRWSREWILSCYLDLTDAMIQHLGGYENEQPDFVPDEVLFLDKSARPVAWLVDSLWEVMADEGAKKPHFDFIHIDRKEWWARVGRPLVREENRDPLEFNVNEISEETISAIRAKFVVGDLTPDNYKTEVWKLPTTLDGKKVLIVDEIKSSGATAYMTQQLLSRAVPDAEFTNEYFWSVPYSEGKSIEIDNKDGTRSVQRQMHNTPVWYDKTSPAGREVSDPSLGVMDRLYHENPTQENLRRRIAWFIESVTPEDVGADVDERTKRLKRDIATLSYLSINDFMMTRSDTRAKRKAEYLKSKQGASSGNKNSNLLLRKHNEGIRKAQKIRTV
;
A
#
# COMPACT_ATOMS: atom_id res chain seq x y z
N MET A 1 -6.27 -3.20 50.51
CA MET A 1 -7.38 -2.99 49.57
C MET A 1 -6.93 -1.95 48.56
N GLY A 2 -6.42 -2.39 47.41
CA GLY A 2 -5.94 -1.51 46.34
C GLY A 2 -6.94 -1.53 45.19
N SER A 3 -7.43 -0.35 44.80
CA SER A 3 -8.34 -0.18 43.66
C SER A 3 -7.57 -0.44 42.37
N LYS A 4 -7.95 -1.49 41.63
CA LYS A 4 -7.56 -1.66 40.23
C LYS A 4 -8.29 -0.60 39.42
N GLU A 5 -7.58 0.39 38.90
CA GLU A 5 -8.06 1.20 37.79
C GLU A 5 -8.34 0.27 36.60
N LYS A 6 -9.60 0.25 36.14
CA LYS A 6 -9.97 -0.36 34.86
C LYS A 6 -9.28 0.44 33.77
N LEU A 7 -8.29 -0.17 33.12
CA LEU A 7 -7.85 0.22 31.78
C LEU A 7 -9.08 0.15 30.87
N THR A 8 -9.59 1.31 30.47
CA THR A 8 -10.57 1.43 29.38
C THR A 8 -9.92 0.87 28.11
N SER A 9 -10.55 -0.15 27.52
CA SER A 9 -10.11 -0.81 26.30
C SER A 9 -10.09 0.20 25.14
N HIS A 10 -9.11 0.06 24.24
CA HIS A 10 -9.00 0.83 23.00
C HIS A 10 -10.16 0.60 22.00
N ALA A 11 -11.12 -0.26 22.33
CA ALA A 11 -12.24 -0.63 21.46
C ALA A 11 -13.36 0.45 21.44
N ASP A 12 -13.62 1.11 22.56
CA ASP A 12 -14.85 1.93 22.74
C ASP A 12 -14.81 3.28 22.01
N ALA A 13 -13.65 3.72 21.50
CA ALA A 13 -13.50 5.04 20.89
C ALA A 13 -13.62 5.04 19.36
N ILE A 14 -13.59 3.88 18.69
CA ILE A 14 -13.56 3.76 17.23
C ILE A 14 -14.98 3.55 16.65
N THR A 15 -15.90 2.97 17.40
CA THR A 15 -17.20 2.48 16.88
C THR A 15 -18.31 3.51 16.79
N THR A 16 -18.22 4.63 17.52
CA THR A 16 -19.37 5.53 17.75
C THR A 16 -19.90 6.33 16.54
N GLY A 17 -19.36 6.17 15.34
CA GLY A 17 -19.85 6.83 14.11
C GLY A 17 -20.29 5.89 12.97
N LEU A 18 -19.88 4.62 12.98
CA LEU A 18 -20.25 3.65 11.93
C LEU A 18 -21.57 2.93 12.25
N GLU A 19 -21.90 2.80 13.54
CA GLU A 19 -23.12 2.12 14.03
C GLU A 19 -24.43 2.77 13.53
N ASP A 20 -24.40 4.08 13.21
CA ASP A 20 -25.58 4.83 12.78
C ASP A 20 -25.91 4.69 11.27
N ASN A 21 -25.09 3.97 10.49
CA ASN A 21 -25.24 3.87 9.03
C ASN A 21 -25.68 2.47 8.57
N GLU A 22 -26.83 2.01 9.09
CA GLU A 22 -27.38 0.66 8.84
C GLU A 22 -27.55 0.33 7.35
N ALA A 23 -27.76 1.31 6.48
CA ALA A 23 -27.93 1.06 5.04
C ALA A 23 -26.62 0.60 4.39
N VAL A 24 -25.49 1.26 4.70
CA VAL A 24 -24.18 0.87 4.15
C VAL A 24 -23.69 -0.42 4.81
N LEU A 25 -23.93 -0.55 6.11
CA LEU A 25 -23.75 -1.82 6.82
C LEU A 25 -24.70 -2.92 6.28
N SER A 26 -25.81 -2.59 5.64
CA SER A 26 -26.61 -3.62 4.95
C SER A 26 -25.96 -4.04 3.62
N TYR A 27 -25.42 -3.08 2.86
CA TYR A 27 -24.79 -3.34 1.54
C TYR A 27 -23.48 -4.11 1.63
N LEU A 28 -22.64 -3.79 2.62
CA LEU A 28 -21.38 -4.49 2.83
C LEU A 28 -21.59 -5.88 3.47
N ASN A 29 -22.80 -6.19 3.96
CA ASN A 29 -23.11 -7.45 4.64
C ASN A 29 -22.88 -8.66 3.71
N GLY A 30 -22.05 -9.59 4.16
CA GLY A 30 -21.62 -10.75 3.37
C GLY A 30 -20.69 -10.38 2.21
N GLY A 31 -20.16 -9.16 2.20
CA GLY A 31 -19.17 -8.67 1.24
C GLY A 31 -17.78 -9.24 1.47
N VAL A 32 -16.87 -8.96 0.55
CA VAL A 32 -15.47 -9.37 0.63
C VAL A 32 -14.75 -8.58 1.72
N LEU A 33 -14.99 -7.28 1.86
CA LEU A 33 -14.27 -6.45 2.87
C LEU A 33 -14.49 -6.89 4.33
N GLU A 34 -15.55 -7.64 4.62
CA GLU A 34 -15.85 -8.17 5.96
C GLU A 34 -15.11 -9.46 6.30
N GLN A 35 -14.60 -10.18 5.30
CA GLN A 35 -14.04 -11.53 5.45
C GLN A 35 -12.54 -11.49 5.77
N GLN A 36 -12.12 -10.53 6.58
CA GLN A 36 -10.70 -10.30 6.85
C GLN A 36 -10.00 -11.56 7.36
N GLY A 37 -8.81 -11.84 6.83
CA GLY A 37 -8.00 -12.99 7.22
C GLY A 37 -7.40 -12.78 8.62
N THR A 38 -8.04 -13.35 9.64
CA THR A 38 -7.60 -13.26 11.04
C THR A 38 -6.86 -14.52 11.47
N TRP A 39 -5.61 -14.36 11.90
CA TRP A 39 -4.81 -15.43 12.52
C TRP A 39 -4.59 -15.05 13.98
N ASP A 40 -5.47 -15.54 14.85
CA ASP A 40 -5.47 -15.28 16.30
C ASP A 40 -5.80 -13.82 16.68
N ALA A 41 -7.09 -13.43 16.69
CA ALA A 41 -7.46 -12.15 17.30
C ALA A 41 -7.07 -12.14 18.79
N PRO A 42 -6.60 -11.01 19.34
CA PRO A 42 -6.28 -10.90 20.75
C PRO A 42 -7.46 -11.35 21.61
N SER A 43 -7.19 -12.14 22.66
CA SER A 43 -8.21 -12.53 23.63
C SER A 43 -8.78 -11.27 24.29
N GLY A 44 -10.05 -10.98 24.00
CA GLY A 44 -10.70 -9.74 24.45
C GLY A 44 -11.46 -8.98 23.36
N SER A 45 -11.39 -9.40 22.08
CA SER A 45 -12.39 -8.98 21.09
C SER A 45 -13.75 -9.62 21.43
N GLU A 46 -14.78 -8.80 21.63
CA GLU A 46 -16.09 -9.20 22.17
C GLU A 46 -16.91 -10.14 21.25
N LEU A 47 -16.32 -10.63 20.16
CA LEU A 47 -16.94 -11.48 19.15
C LEU A 47 -16.17 -12.78 18.92
N ASN A 48 -16.03 -13.63 19.94
CA ASN A 48 -15.47 -15.00 19.81
C ASN A 48 -14.13 -15.07 19.03
N GLY A 49 -13.22 -14.11 19.24
CA GLY A 49 -11.95 -14.07 18.52
C GLY A 49 -12.04 -13.57 17.07
N ARG A 50 -13.07 -12.79 16.74
CA ARG A 50 -13.19 -12.02 15.49
C ARG A 50 -13.18 -10.53 15.79
N TRP A 51 -12.51 -9.75 14.95
CA TRP A 51 -12.59 -8.28 15.00
C TRP A 51 -14.00 -7.84 14.58
N SER A 52 -14.51 -6.75 15.18
CA SER A 52 -15.81 -6.22 14.76
C SER A 52 -15.73 -5.69 13.33
N ARG A 53 -16.86 -5.73 12.64
CA ARG A 53 -16.96 -5.28 11.25
C ARG A 53 -16.60 -3.80 11.13
N GLU A 54 -17.10 -2.98 12.05
CA GLU A 54 -16.87 -1.54 12.14
C GLU A 54 -15.37 -1.25 12.27
N TRP A 55 -14.67 -2.07 13.08
CA TRP A 55 -13.23 -1.97 13.21
C TRP A 55 -12.53 -2.27 11.87
N ILE A 56 -12.89 -3.35 11.18
CA ILE A 56 -12.28 -3.72 9.89
C ILE A 56 -12.47 -2.61 8.84
N LEU A 57 -13.67 -2.05 8.75
CA LEU A 57 -13.95 -0.94 7.83
C LEU A 57 -13.15 0.31 8.20
N SER A 58 -13.06 0.63 9.50
CA SER A 58 -12.23 1.73 9.98
C SER A 58 -10.75 1.57 9.62
N CYS A 59 -10.21 0.35 9.62
CA CYS A 59 -8.83 0.08 9.19
C CYS A 59 -8.62 0.48 7.73
N TYR A 60 -9.51 0.07 6.82
CA TYR A 60 -9.38 0.42 5.40
C TYR A 60 -9.49 1.93 5.18
N LEU A 61 -10.38 2.61 5.90
CA LEU A 61 -10.53 4.07 5.80
C LEU A 61 -9.30 4.81 6.36
N ASP A 62 -8.85 4.49 7.57
CA ASP A 62 -7.67 5.11 8.20
C ASP A 62 -6.40 4.91 7.36
N LEU A 63 -6.22 3.70 6.80
CA LEU A 63 -5.04 3.39 5.98
C LEU A 63 -5.12 4.05 4.59
N THR A 64 -6.32 4.17 4.01
CA THR A 64 -6.49 4.89 2.74
C THR A 64 -6.26 6.38 2.93
N ASP A 65 -6.75 6.94 4.02
CA ASP A 65 -6.50 8.33 4.41
C ASP A 65 -5.00 8.62 4.56
N ALA A 66 -4.30 7.76 5.32
CA ALA A 66 -2.85 7.86 5.45
C ALA A 66 -2.14 7.76 4.09
N MET A 67 -2.57 6.84 3.23
CA MET A 67 -2.02 6.73 1.87
C MET A 67 -2.26 8.01 1.06
N ILE A 68 -3.48 8.57 1.07
CA ILE A 68 -3.78 9.85 0.41
C ILE A 68 -2.89 10.98 0.93
N GLN A 69 -2.59 11.01 2.23
CA GLN A 69 -1.61 11.94 2.79
C GLN A 69 -0.21 11.74 2.19
N HIS A 70 0.28 10.50 2.14
CA HIS A 70 1.57 10.17 1.52
C HIS A 70 1.64 10.53 0.03
N LEU A 71 0.50 10.56 -0.65
CA LEU A 71 0.36 10.96 -2.03
C LEU A 71 0.18 12.48 -2.23
N GLY A 72 0.26 13.27 -1.17
CA GLY A 72 0.16 14.73 -1.23
C GLY A 72 -1.27 15.27 -1.28
N GLY A 73 -2.26 14.50 -0.83
CA GLY A 73 -3.67 14.88 -0.81
C GLY A 73 -4.03 16.03 0.13
N TYR A 74 -3.12 16.49 1.00
CA TYR A 74 -3.40 17.52 2.02
C TYR A 74 -2.43 18.71 1.93
N GLU A 75 -2.94 19.89 1.56
CA GLU A 75 -2.14 21.10 1.31
C GLU A 75 -1.31 21.50 2.54
N ASN A 76 -1.91 21.41 3.73
CA ASN A 76 -1.29 21.88 4.97
C ASN A 76 -0.40 20.83 5.67
N GLU A 77 -0.33 19.62 5.13
CA GLU A 77 0.29 18.47 5.79
C GLU A 77 1.02 17.55 4.80
N GLN A 78 1.71 18.20 3.87
CA GLN A 78 2.49 17.54 2.84
C GLN A 78 3.63 16.70 3.47
N PRO A 79 3.83 15.46 2.99
CA PRO A 79 5.00 14.67 3.34
C PRO A 79 6.28 15.29 2.74
N ASP A 80 7.45 14.89 3.27
CA ASP A 80 8.75 15.31 2.73
C ASP A 80 8.95 14.81 1.28
N PHE A 81 8.30 13.70 0.94
CA PHE A 81 8.29 13.09 -0.39
C PHE A 81 6.86 13.07 -0.92
N VAL A 82 6.56 13.94 -1.89
CA VAL A 82 5.31 13.94 -2.65
C VAL A 82 5.60 13.32 -4.01
N PRO A 83 4.99 12.16 -4.35
CA PRO A 83 5.24 11.49 -5.62
C PRO A 83 4.56 12.20 -6.79
N ASP A 84 5.23 12.19 -7.94
CA ASP A 84 4.62 12.50 -9.24
C ASP A 84 3.90 11.27 -9.83
N GLU A 85 4.40 10.09 -9.48
CA GLU A 85 4.03 8.79 -10.02
C GLU A 85 3.95 7.76 -8.88
N VAL A 86 2.96 6.86 -8.94
CA VAL A 86 2.82 5.74 -8.01
C VAL A 86 2.82 4.43 -8.78
N LEU A 87 3.77 3.55 -8.44
CA LEU A 87 3.85 2.19 -8.97
C LEU A 87 3.33 1.20 -7.93
N PHE A 88 2.16 0.64 -8.16
CA PHE A 88 1.61 -0.42 -7.31
C PHE A 88 2.20 -1.77 -7.70
N LEU A 89 2.70 -2.51 -6.70
CA LEU A 89 3.23 -3.85 -6.92
C LEU A 89 2.09 -4.83 -7.19
N ASP A 90 2.10 -5.37 -8.39
CA ASP A 90 1.18 -6.42 -8.75
C ASP A 90 1.51 -7.70 -7.97
N LYS A 91 0.51 -8.39 -7.43
CA LYS A 91 -0.93 -8.21 -7.71
C LYS A 91 -1.69 -7.59 -6.54
N SER A 92 -1.14 -7.73 -5.35
CA SER A 92 -1.84 -7.51 -4.09
C SER A 92 -1.97 -6.04 -3.72
N ALA A 93 -1.21 -5.13 -4.36
CA ALA A 93 -1.40 -3.70 -4.20
C ALA A 93 -2.50 -3.11 -5.12
N ARG A 94 -3.08 -3.88 -6.07
CA ARG A 94 -4.18 -3.36 -6.93
C ARG A 94 -5.40 -2.85 -6.15
N PRO A 95 -5.90 -3.57 -5.13
CA PRO A 95 -7.02 -3.07 -4.35
C PRO A 95 -6.69 -1.81 -3.55
N VAL A 96 -5.41 -1.55 -3.25
CA VAL A 96 -4.97 -0.28 -2.65
C VAL A 96 -5.18 0.87 -3.63
N ALA A 97 -4.80 0.69 -4.90
CA ALA A 97 -5.06 1.68 -5.94
C ALA A 97 -6.56 1.97 -6.07
N TRP A 98 -7.42 0.93 -6.03
CA TRP A 98 -8.88 1.11 -6.10
C TRP A 98 -9.44 1.87 -4.89
N LEU A 99 -8.94 1.58 -3.68
CA LEU A 99 -9.33 2.30 -2.46
C LEU A 99 -8.99 3.77 -2.56
N VAL A 100 -7.74 4.09 -2.89
CA VAL A 100 -7.27 5.47 -3.04
C VAL A 100 -8.04 6.18 -4.14
N ASP A 101 -8.22 5.54 -5.30
CA ASP A 101 -8.95 6.12 -6.43
C ASP A 101 -10.40 6.44 -6.08
N SER A 102 -11.08 5.52 -5.39
CA SER A 102 -12.50 5.68 -5.00
C SER A 102 -12.70 6.72 -3.90
N LEU A 103 -11.71 6.93 -3.03
CA LEU A 103 -11.82 7.81 -1.86
C LEU A 103 -11.08 9.14 -2.03
N TRP A 104 -10.33 9.35 -3.12
CA TRP A 104 -9.57 10.58 -3.34
C TRP A 104 -10.44 11.84 -3.27
N GLU A 105 -11.48 11.91 -4.09
CA GLU A 105 -12.40 13.06 -4.18
C GLU A 105 -13.15 13.33 -2.87
N VAL A 106 -13.18 12.33 -1.99
CA VAL A 106 -13.93 12.34 -0.73
C VAL A 106 -13.01 12.75 0.43
N MET A 107 -11.74 12.35 0.39
CA MET A 107 -10.79 12.52 1.50
C MET A 107 -9.77 13.65 1.27
N ALA A 108 -9.29 13.84 0.05
CA ALA A 108 -8.25 14.83 -0.25
C ALA A 108 -8.79 16.27 -0.19
N ASP A 109 -7.89 17.24 0.01
CA ASP A 109 -8.23 18.65 -0.03
C ASP A 109 -8.70 19.06 -1.45
N GLU A 110 -9.62 20.04 -1.50
CA GLU A 110 -10.12 20.56 -2.77
C GLU A 110 -8.98 21.08 -3.65
N GLY A 111 -8.88 20.56 -4.87
CA GLY A 111 -7.81 20.93 -5.81
C GLY A 111 -6.51 20.15 -5.63
N ALA A 112 -6.42 19.22 -4.68
CA ALA A 112 -5.27 18.32 -4.57
C ALA A 112 -5.14 17.45 -5.84
N LYS A 113 -3.94 17.45 -6.42
CA LYS A 113 -3.66 16.71 -7.66
C LYS A 113 -3.31 15.27 -7.32
N LYS A 114 -4.16 14.32 -7.69
CA LYS A 114 -3.86 12.89 -7.61
C LYS A 114 -2.67 12.55 -8.52
N PRO A 115 -1.64 11.83 -8.02
CA PRO A 115 -0.54 11.38 -8.86
C PRO A 115 -1.02 10.31 -9.86
N HIS A 116 -0.24 10.09 -10.92
CA HIS A 116 -0.57 9.03 -11.88
C HIS A 116 -0.29 7.65 -11.25
N PHE A 117 -1.16 6.68 -11.53
CA PHE A 117 -1.04 5.31 -11.04
C PHE A 117 -0.66 4.39 -12.19
N ASP A 118 0.39 3.60 -11.99
CA ASP A 118 0.76 2.50 -12.88
C ASP A 118 1.08 1.25 -12.04
N PHE A 119 1.22 0.10 -12.70
CA PHE A 119 1.39 -1.21 -12.08
C PHE A 119 2.64 -1.89 -12.60
N ILE A 120 3.31 -2.62 -11.72
CA ILE A 120 4.48 -3.42 -12.07
C ILE A 120 4.47 -4.75 -11.33
N HIS A 121 4.75 -5.83 -12.05
CA HIS A 121 4.89 -7.15 -11.44
C HIS A 121 6.35 -7.41 -11.04
N ILE A 122 6.61 -7.60 -9.76
CA ILE A 122 7.89 -8.06 -9.25
C ILE A 122 7.58 -9.11 -8.19
N ASP A 123 7.99 -10.36 -8.39
CA ASP A 123 7.90 -11.41 -7.37
C ASP A 123 9.28 -11.79 -6.84
N ARG A 124 9.44 -11.79 -5.52
CA ARG A 124 10.72 -12.08 -4.87
C ARG A 124 11.30 -13.45 -5.26
N LYS A 125 10.48 -14.49 -5.44
CA LYS A 125 10.98 -15.83 -5.77
C LYS A 125 11.57 -15.85 -7.17
N GLU A 126 10.89 -15.21 -8.12
CA GLU A 126 11.38 -15.08 -9.49
C GLU A 126 12.69 -14.29 -9.56
N TRP A 127 12.77 -13.15 -8.87
CA TRP A 127 13.95 -12.28 -8.91
C TRP A 127 15.16 -12.86 -8.18
N TRP A 128 14.94 -13.60 -7.09
CA TRP A 128 15.99 -14.40 -6.47
C TRP A 128 16.51 -15.51 -7.38
N ALA A 129 15.63 -16.16 -8.15
CA ALA A 129 16.05 -17.15 -9.15
C ALA A 129 16.88 -16.51 -10.27
N ARG A 130 16.55 -15.28 -10.69
CA ARG A 130 17.29 -14.54 -11.74
C ARG A 130 18.72 -14.19 -11.35
N VAL A 131 19.02 -14.03 -10.06
CA VAL A 131 20.40 -13.83 -9.56
C VAL A 131 21.08 -15.15 -9.15
N GLY A 132 20.57 -16.31 -9.60
CA GLY A 132 21.16 -17.62 -9.34
C GLY A 132 20.99 -18.10 -7.89
N ARG A 133 20.04 -17.52 -7.15
CA ARG A 133 19.79 -17.79 -5.73
C ARG A 133 18.33 -18.15 -5.47
N PRO A 134 17.76 -19.14 -6.17
CA PRO A 134 16.32 -19.45 -6.06
C PRO A 134 15.94 -19.77 -4.62
N LEU A 135 14.82 -19.19 -4.18
CA LEU A 135 14.26 -19.47 -2.86
C LEU A 135 13.68 -20.87 -2.80
N VAL A 136 13.89 -21.56 -1.69
CA VAL A 136 13.28 -22.88 -1.44
C VAL A 136 12.09 -22.71 -0.49
N ARG A 137 10.89 -23.09 -0.94
CA ARG A 137 9.63 -22.99 -0.17
C ARG A 137 9.24 -21.52 0.17
N GLU A 138 9.03 -21.22 1.46
CA GLU A 138 8.68 -19.88 1.96
C GLU A 138 9.90 -19.14 2.53
N GLU A 139 11.12 -19.59 2.22
CA GLU A 139 12.37 -18.95 2.67
C GLU A 139 12.32 -17.42 2.51
N ASN A 140 12.69 -16.71 3.57
CA ASN A 140 12.86 -15.27 3.56
C ASN A 140 14.35 -14.97 3.70
N ARG A 141 14.93 -14.39 2.66
CA ARG A 141 16.29 -13.83 2.69
C ARG A 141 16.25 -12.37 3.08
N ASP A 142 17.35 -11.89 3.63
CA ASP A 142 17.53 -10.46 3.86
C ASP A 142 17.46 -9.74 2.49
N PRO A 143 16.55 -8.77 2.31
CA PRO A 143 16.49 -7.97 1.10
C PRO A 143 17.84 -7.37 0.71
N LEU A 144 18.68 -7.01 1.67
CA LEU A 144 20.00 -6.40 1.44
C LEU A 144 21.00 -7.35 0.77
N GLU A 145 20.77 -8.66 0.79
CA GLU A 145 21.58 -9.63 0.05
C GLU A 145 21.34 -9.57 -1.46
N PHE A 146 20.27 -8.89 -1.91
CA PHE A 146 19.95 -8.75 -3.32
C PHE A 146 20.86 -7.71 -3.96
N ASN A 147 21.74 -8.18 -4.85
CA ASN A 147 22.64 -7.33 -5.60
C ASN A 147 22.13 -7.14 -7.03
N VAL A 148 21.58 -5.97 -7.33
CA VAL A 148 21.06 -5.65 -8.66
C VAL A 148 22.13 -5.72 -9.77
N ASN A 149 23.42 -5.61 -9.43
CA ASN A 149 24.51 -5.76 -10.38
C ASN A 149 24.70 -7.19 -10.91
N GLU A 150 24.06 -8.18 -10.27
CA GLU A 150 24.04 -9.57 -10.75
C GLU A 150 22.96 -9.79 -11.83
N ILE A 151 22.08 -8.81 -12.06
CA ILE A 151 21.07 -8.86 -13.12
C ILE A 151 21.70 -8.47 -14.47
N SER A 152 21.36 -9.20 -15.53
CA SER A 152 21.88 -8.94 -16.87
C SER A 152 21.44 -7.58 -17.41
N GLU A 153 22.32 -6.91 -18.15
CA GLU A 153 22.00 -5.65 -18.84
C GLU A 153 20.80 -5.77 -19.79
N GLU A 154 20.62 -6.94 -20.42
CA GLU A 154 19.43 -7.21 -21.25
C GLU A 154 18.14 -7.16 -20.44
N THR A 155 18.14 -7.70 -19.21
CA THR A 155 16.98 -7.64 -18.32
C THR A 155 16.69 -6.21 -17.89
N ILE A 156 17.71 -5.44 -17.52
CA ILE A 156 17.55 -4.03 -17.11
C ILE A 156 17.07 -3.18 -18.28
N SER A 157 17.62 -3.40 -19.48
CA SER A 157 17.17 -2.76 -20.71
C SER A 157 15.71 -3.08 -21.02
N ALA A 158 15.27 -4.31 -20.78
CA ALA A 158 13.87 -4.70 -20.94
C ALA A 158 12.95 -4.02 -19.90
N ILE A 159 13.38 -3.87 -18.64
CA ILE A 159 12.64 -3.09 -17.63
C ILE A 159 12.52 -1.63 -18.08
N ARG A 160 13.63 -1.02 -18.52
CA ARG A 160 13.63 0.37 -19.01
C ARG A 160 12.67 0.55 -20.18
N ALA A 161 12.58 -0.45 -21.08
CA ALA A 161 11.71 -0.39 -22.25
C ALA A 161 10.23 -0.15 -21.90
N LYS A 162 9.73 -0.62 -20.74
CA LYS A 162 8.37 -0.32 -20.26
C LYS A 162 8.10 1.19 -20.20
N PHE A 163 9.09 1.96 -19.79
CA PHE A 163 8.94 3.40 -19.52
C PHE A 163 9.40 4.29 -20.68
N VAL A 164 9.96 3.74 -21.75
CA VAL A 164 10.52 4.55 -22.85
C VAL A 164 9.44 5.39 -23.54
N VAL A 165 9.76 6.66 -23.77
CA VAL A 165 9.01 7.58 -24.64
C VAL A 165 9.71 7.64 -25.99
N GLY A 166 9.16 6.94 -26.96
CA GLY A 166 9.69 6.86 -28.33
C GLY A 166 9.49 5.47 -28.94
N ASP A 167 9.86 5.34 -30.20
CA ASP A 167 9.66 4.10 -30.94
C ASP A 167 10.82 3.13 -30.72
N LEU A 168 10.48 1.91 -30.31
CA LEU A 168 11.37 0.77 -30.30
C LEU A 168 11.01 -0.18 -31.46
N THR A 169 11.97 -1.01 -31.86
CA THR A 169 11.75 -2.14 -32.76
C THR A 169 12.35 -3.41 -32.13
N PRO A 170 11.88 -4.61 -32.52
CA PRO A 170 12.48 -5.86 -32.07
C PRO A 170 13.99 -5.94 -32.32
N ASP A 171 14.48 -5.30 -33.38
CA ASP A 171 15.87 -5.38 -33.81
C ASP A 171 16.78 -4.33 -33.15
N ASN A 172 16.23 -3.19 -32.71
CA ASN A 172 17.02 -2.06 -32.22
C ASN A 172 16.94 -1.83 -30.70
N TYR A 173 15.97 -2.45 -30.01
CA TYR A 173 15.65 -2.03 -28.63
C TYR A 173 16.86 -2.14 -27.70
N LYS A 174 17.70 -3.18 -27.88
CA LYS A 174 18.90 -3.44 -27.07
C LYS A 174 19.89 -2.27 -27.08
N THR A 175 19.92 -1.48 -28.14
CA THR A 175 20.84 -0.34 -28.30
C THR A 175 20.16 1.01 -28.16
N GLU A 176 18.89 1.13 -28.52
CA GLU A 176 18.17 2.41 -28.55
C GLU A 176 17.49 2.77 -27.23
N VAL A 177 17.14 1.78 -26.39
CA VAL A 177 16.37 2.01 -25.14
C VAL A 177 17.04 3.01 -24.19
N TRP A 178 18.37 3.07 -24.18
CA TRP A 178 19.15 3.98 -23.32
C TRP A 178 19.35 5.37 -23.91
N LYS A 179 19.06 5.56 -25.20
CA LYS A 179 19.16 6.86 -25.88
C LYS A 179 17.85 7.64 -25.82
N LEU A 180 16.76 6.95 -25.52
CA LEU A 180 15.42 7.51 -25.44
C LEU A 180 15.10 7.94 -24.00
N PRO A 181 14.34 9.03 -23.82
CA PRO A 181 13.84 9.43 -22.51
C PRO A 181 12.80 8.42 -22.01
N THR A 182 12.50 8.47 -20.71
CA THR A 182 11.45 7.68 -20.08
C THR A 182 10.32 8.56 -19.53
N THR A 183 9.16 7.96 -19.29
CA THR A 183 8.04 8.59 -18.61
C THR A 183 8.33 8.90 -17.13
N LEU A 184 9.43 8.38 -16.58
CA LEU A 184 9.83 8.52 -15.18
C LEU A 184 11.03 9.47 -14.98
N ASP A 185 11.72 9.89 -16.04
CA ASP A 185 12.91 10.75 -15.91
C ASP A 185 12.60 12.02 -15.10
N GLY A 186 13.41 12.28 -14.06
CA GLY A 186 13.26 13.44 -13.18
C GLY A 186 12.08 13.41 -12.20
N LYS A 187 11.30 12.32 -12.18
CA LYS A 187 10.13 12.19 -11.28
C LYS A 187 10.49 11.58 -9.93
N LYS A 188 9.69 11.93 -8.93
CA LYS A 188 9.57 11.21 -7.66
C LYS A 188 8.56 10.08 -7.80
N VAL A 189 9.01 8.84 -7.66
CA VAL A 189 8.19 7.64 -7.85
C VAL A 189 8.02 6.90 -6.52
N LEU A 190 6.77 6.73 -6.09
CA LEU A 190 6.43 5.94 -4.92
C LEU A 190 6.06 4.52 -5.33
N ILE A 191 6.76 3.52 -4.79
CA ILE A 191 6.44 2.10 -4.96
C ILE A 191 5.55 1.68 -3.79
N VAL A 192 4.35 1.20 -4.08
CA VAL A 192 3.38 0.80 -3.05
C VAL A 192 3.17 -0.71 -3.06
N ASP A 193 3.36 -1.32 -1.90
CA ASP A 193 3.07 -2.73 -1.63
C ASP A 193 1.93 -2.86 -0.60
N GLU A 194 1.24 -4.00 -0.55
CA GLU A 194 0.11 -4.13 0.39
C GLU A 194 0.58 -4.39 1.82
N ILE A 195 1.58 -5.24 2.02
CA ILE A 195 2.02 -5.69 3.36
C ILE A 195 3.55 -5.73 3.43
N LYS A 196 4.11 -5.19 4.52
CA LYS A 196 5.51 -5.40 4.87
C LYS A 196 5.71 -6.69 5.67
N SER A 197 5.90 -7.84 4.99
CA SER A 197 6.37 -9.06 5.65
C SER A 197 7.88 -8.99 5.91
N SER A 198 8.71 -9.09 4.87
CA SER A 198 10.16 -8.80 4.91
C SER A 198 10.52 -7.48 4.21
N GLY A 199 9.64 -6.98 3.33
CA GLY A 199 9.92 -5.85 2.45
C GLY A 199 10.83 -6.17 1.26
N ALA A 200 11.11 -7.46 1.00
CA ALA A 200 11.99 -7.88 -0.09
C ALA A 200 11.50 -7.44 -1.47
N THR A 201 10.21 -7.59 -1.74
CA THR A 201 9.62 -7.27 -3.05
C THR A 201 9.76 -5.79 -3.39
N ALA A 202 9.33 -4.91 -2.49
CA ALA A 202 9.47 -3.47 -2.68
C ALA A 202 10.94 -3.03 -2.78
N TYR A 203 11.82 -3.58 -1.94
CA TYR A 203 13.26 -3.29 -2.02
C TYR A 203 13.86 -3.70 -3.37
N MET A 204 13.59 -4.93 -3.84
CA MET A 204 14.05 -5.40 -5.14
C MET A 204 13.54 -4.51 -6.28
N THR A 205 12.26 -4.15 -6.23
CA THR A 205 11.65 -3.26 -7.22
C THR A 205 12.37 -1.92 -7.27
N GLN A 206 12.62 -1.32 -6.11
CA GLN A 206 13.37 -0.07 -6.00
C GLN A 206 14.76 -0.18 -6.63
N GLN A 207 15.51 -1.25 -6.32
CA GLN A 207 16.85 -1.46 -6.86
C GLN A 207 16.83 -1.65 -8.39
N LEU A 208 15.91 -2.46 -8.90
CA LEU A 208 15.74 -2.72 -10.34
C LEU A 208 15.38 -1.45 -11.10
N LEU A 209 14.42 -0.69 -10.59
CA LEU A 209 13.96 0.55 -11.22
C LEU A 209 15.00 1.67 -11.13
N SER A 210 15.70 1.81 -9.99
CA SER A 210 16.80 2.78 -9.86
C SER A 210 17.92 2.52 -10.86
N ARG A 211 18.13 1.26 -11.24
CA ARG A 211 19.09 0.91 -12.29
C ARG A 211 18.53 1.16 -13.70
N ALA A 212 17.25 0.84 -13.94
CA ALA A 212 16.62 0.98 -15.25
C ALA A 212 16.31 2.45 -15.63
N VAL A 213 16.01 3.30 -14.64
CA VAL A 213 15.72 4.73 -14.80
C VAL A 213 16.51 5.54 -13.75
N PRO A 214 17.80 5.81 -14.00
CA PRO A 214 18.68 6.44 -13.01
C PRO A 214 18.29 7.88 -12.64
N ASP A 215 17.57 8.56 -13.53
CA ASP A 215 17.17 9.96 -13.36
C ASP A 215 15.90 10.11 -12.51
N ALA A 216 15.27 9.01 -12.07
CA ALA A 216 14.10 9.01 -11.22
C ALA A 216 14.48 8.73 -9.75
N GLU A 217 13.76 9.34 -8.80
CA GLU A 217 13.93 9.10 -7.37
C GLU A 217 12.87 8.11 -6.88
N PHE A 218 13.29 6.96 -6.35
CA PHE A 218 12.38 5.91 -5.89
C PHE A 218 12.37 5.77 -4.37
N THR A 219 11.17 5.69 -3.80
CA THR A 219 10.95 5.27 -2.40
C THR A 219 9.79 4.28 -2.31
N ASN A 220 9.62 3.65 -1.16
CA ASN A 220 8.66 2.57 -0.98
C ASN A 220 7.74 2.87 0.21
N GLU A 221 6.46 2.53 0.08
CA GLU A 221 5.48 2.59 1.17
C GLU A 221 4.62 1.31 1.21
N TYR A 222 4.11 0.99 2.39
CA TYR A 222 3.27 -0.19 2.59
C TYR A 222 1.90 0.24 3.10
N PHE A 223 0.84 -0.20 2.42
CA PHE A 223 -0.52 0.16 2.79
C PHE A 223 -0.92 -0.40 4.16
N TRP A 224 -0.78 -1.71 4.37
CA TRP A 224 -1.16 -2.38 5.61
C TRP A 224 -0.08 -2.23 6.67
N SER A 225 -0.15 -1.10 7.39
CA SER A 225 0.86 -0.65 8.34
C SER A 225 0.33 -0.54 9.79
N VAL A 226 1.21 -0.13 10.70
CA VAL A 226 0.90 0.04 12.14
C VAL A 226 -0.14 1.16 12.29
N PRO A 227 -1.16 1.03 13.16
CA PRO A 227 -1.32 0.00 14.21
C PRO A 227 -1.98 -1.30 13.76
N TYR A 228 -2.44 -1.42 12.51
CA TYR A 228 -3.25 -2.55 12.05
C TYR A 228 -2.43 -3.77 11.60
N SER A 229 -1.13 -3.58 11.34
CA SER A 229 -0.18 -4.63 10.91
C SER A 229 0.44 -5.41 12.08
N GLU A 230 -0.34 -5.85 13.05
CA GLU A 230 0.18 -6.66 14.16
C GLU A 230 0.64 -8.04 13.69
N GLY A 231 1.68 -8.59 14.32
CA GLY A 231 2.20 -9.90 13.97
C GLY A 231 3.25 -10.38 14.97
N LYS A 232 3.56 -11.68 14.88
CA LYS A 232 4.62 -12.31 15.67
C LYS A 232 5.77 -12.74 14.77
N SER A 233 6.98 -12.60 15.28
CA SER A 233 8.17 -13.22 14.68
C SER A 233 8.17 -14.69 15.05
N ILE A 234 8.21 -15.56 14.04
CA ILE A 234 8.38 -17.00 14.19
C ILE A 234 9.74 -17.38 13.61
N GLU A 235 10.51 -18.16 14.36
CA GLU A 235 11.71 -18.79 13.82
C GLU A 235 11.30 -20.01 13.00
N ILE A 236 11.86 -20.14 11.81
CA ILE A 236 11.66 -21.28 10.93
C ILE A 236 13.04 -21.88 10.65
N ASP A 237 13.16 -23.18 10.93
CA ASP A 237 14.32 -23.95 10.50
C ASP A 237 14.24 -24.17 8.98
N ASN A 238 15.20 -23.58 8.28
CA ASN A 238 15.36 -23.75 6.85
C ASN A 238 15.94 -25.16 6.56
N LYS A 239 15.69 -25.65 5.35
CA LYS A 239 16.14 -26.99 4.93
C LYS A 239 17.65 -27.14 4.83
N ASP A 240 18.39 -26.04 4.70
CA ASP A 240 19.85 -25.99 4.68
C ASP A 240 20.47 -25.98 6.09
N GLY A 241 19.64 -26.10 7.14
CA GLY A 241 20.08 -26.06 8.53
C GLY A 241 20.26 -24.65 9.09
N THR A 242 19.97 -23.60 8.31
CA THR A 242 19.94 -22.22 8.80
C THR A 242 18.59 -21.90 9.46
N ARG A 243 18.52 -20.79 10.21
CA ARG A 243 17.26 -20.28 10.77
C ARG A 243 16.90 -18.97 10.09
N SER A 244 15.64 -18.84 9.68
CA SER A 244 15.08 -17.55 9.26
C SER A 244 13.99 -17.10 10.22
N VAL A 245 13.90 -15.78 10.44
CA VAL A 245 12.79 -15.19 11.17
C VAL A 245 11.74 -14.74 10.17
N GLN A 246 10.52 -15.26 10.30
CA GLN A 246 9.38 -14.80 9.52
C GLN A 246 8.43 -14.01 10.39
N ARG A 247 7.96 -12.87 9.88
CA ARG A 247 6.85 -12.16 10.50
C ARG A 247 5.54 -12.77 10.01
N GLN A 248 4.85 -13.47 10.90
CA GLN A 248 3.48 -13.90 10.68
C GLN A 248 2.55 -12.78 11.17
N MET A 249 1.79 -12.17 10.26
CA MET A 249 0.80 -11.16 10.64
C MET A 249 -0.43 -11.81 11.27
N HIS A 250 -0.93 -11.20 12.35
CA HIS A 250 -2.20 -11.55 12.98
C HIS A 250 -3.39 -11.13 12.13
N ASN A 251 -3.20 -10.08 11.32
CA ASN A 251 -4.20 -9.54 10.43
C ASN A 251 -3.59 -9.15 9.07
N THR A 252 -4.30 -9.45 7.99
CA THR A 252 -3.92 -9.12 6.61
C THR A 252 -5.15 -8.59 5.85
N PRO A 253 -4.98 -7.78 4.77
CA PRO A 253 -6.10 -7.37 3.94
C PRO A 253 -6.89 -8.58 3.40
N VAL A 254 -8.18 -8.42 3.16
CA VAL A 254 -9.04 -9.56 2.80
C VAL A 254 -8.73 -10.21 1.44
N TRP A 255 -8.05 -9.50 0.55
CA TRP A 255 -7.57 -10.03 -0.73
C TRP A 255 -6.18 -10.69 -0.61
N TYR A 256 -5.59 -10.67 0.59
CA TYR A 256 -4.37 -11.39 0.90
C TYR A 256 -4.68 -12.87 1.20
N ASP A 257 -4.92 -13.63 0.14
CA ASP A 257 -4.99 -15.08 0.17
C ASP A 257 -3.72 -15.70 -0.44
N LYS A 258 -3.00 -16.51 0.33
CA LYS A 258 -1.81 -17.23 -0.15
C LYS A 258 -2.16 -18.41 -1.07
N THR A 259 -3.41 -18.89 -1.01
CA THR A 259 -3.89 -20.09 -1.69
C THR A 259 -4.70 -19.80 -2.95
N SER A 260 -5.09 -18.54 -3.15
CA SER A 260 -5.87 -18.12 -4.32
C SER A 260 -5.43 -16.74 -4.81
N PRO A 261 -5.18 -16.57 -6.13
CA PRO A 261 -4.95 -15.25 -6.71
C PRO A 261 -6.23 -14.44 -6.92
N ALA A 262 -7.42 -15.02 -6.68
CA ALA A 262 -8.71 -14.35 -6.89
C ALA A 262 -8.85 -13.07 -6.04
N GLY A 263 -9.57 -12.08 -6.56
CA GLY A 263 -9.71 -10.77 -5.90
C GLY A 263 -8.58 -9.78 -6.18
N ARG A 264 -7.67 -10.10 -7.11
CA ARG A 264 -6.53 -9.25 -7.48
C ARG A 264 -6.51 -8.83 -8.96
N GLU A 265 -7.59 -9.13 -9.70
CA GLU A 265 -7.79 -8.81 -11.12
C GLU A 265 -6.82 -9.44 -12.14
N VAL A 266 -5.55 -9.64 -11.81
CA VAL A 266 -4.52 -10.06 -12.78
C VAL A 266 -3.91 -11.43 -12.47
N SER A 267 -3.37 -12.06 -13.52
CA SER A 267 -2.55 -13.28 -13.44
C SER A 267 -1.06 -13.00 -13.63
N ASP A 268 -0.23 -14.03 -13.45
CA ASP A 268 1.23 -13.88 -13.50
C ASP A 268 1.69 -13.51 -14.92
N PRO A 269 2.88 -12.90 -15.06
CA PRO A 269 3.53 -12.67 -16.34
C PRO A 269 3.50 -13.88 -17.29
N SER A 270 3.23 -13.62 -18.57
CA SER A 270 3.24 -14.67 -19.60
C SER A 270 3.76 -14.15 -20.93
N LEU A 271 4.96 -14.61 -21.31
CA LEU A 271 5.54 -14.31 -22.62
C LEU A 271 4.60 -14.73 -23.76
N GLY A 272 3.95 -15.88 -23.65
CA GLY A 272 3.05 -16.37 -24.70
C GLY A 272 1.83 -15.46 -24.93
N VAL A 273 1.31 -14.83 -23.87
CA VAL A 273 0.22 -13.85 -23.99
C VAL A 273 0.75 -12.56 -24.63
N MET A 274 1.87 -12.02 -24.15
CA MET A 274 2.43 -10.77 -24.68
C MET A 274 2.91 -10.92 -26.14
N ASP A 275 3.47 -12.07 -26.50
CA ASP A 275 3.84 -12.42 -27.87
C ASP A 275 2.61 -12.44 -28.78
N ARG A 276 1.51 -13.05 -28.34
CA ARG A 276 0.24 -13.08 -29.10
C ARG A 276 -0.31 -11.67 -29.30
N LEU A 277 -0.39 -10.87 -28.24
CA LEU A 277 -0.91 -9.48 -28.30
C LEU A 277 -0.13 -8.63 -29.32
N TYR A 278 1.20 -8.75 -29.32
CA TYR A 278 2.03 -8.04 -30.30
C TYR A 278 1.83 -8.55 -31.73
N HIS A 279 1.70 -9.87 -31.94
CA HIS A 279 1.44 -10.42 -33.29
C HIS A 279 0.08 -10.01 -33.84
N GLU A 280 -0.95 -9.99 -33.00
CA GLU A 280 -2.32 -9.62 -33.39
C GLU A 280 -2.46 -8.10 -33.59
N ASN A 281 -1.75 -7.30 -32.78
CA ASN A 281 -1.78 -5.84 -32.85
C ASN A 281 -0.39 -5.23 -32.52
N PRO A 282 0.49 -5.02 -33.52
CA PRO A 282 1.88 -4.60 -33.31
C PRO A 282 2.01 -3.10 -33.03
N THR A 283 1.53 -2.66 -31.88
CA THR A 283 1.70 -1.29 -31.37
C THR A 283 3.00 -1.15 -30.58
N GLN A 284 3.45 0.09 -30.37
CA GLN A 284 4.58 0.38 -29.46
C GLN A 284 4.32 -0.12 -28.03
N GLU A 285 3.08 0.02 -27.56
CA GLU A 285 2.67 -0.48 -26.25
C GLU A 285 2.82 -2.00 -26.15
N ASN A 286 2.24 -2.75 -27.10
CA ASN A 286 2.36 -4.21 -27.10
C ASN A 286 3.80 -4.68 -27.31
N LEU A 287 4.63 -3.92 -28.07
CA LEU A 287 6.04 -4.22 -28.19
C LEU A 287 6.78 -4.07 -26.85
N ARG A 288 6.55 -2.97 -26.13
CA ARG A 288 7.16 -2.73 -24.81
C ARG A 288 6.71 -3.79 -23.81
N ARG A 289 5.42 -4.11 -23.78
CA ARG A 289 4.88 -5.18 -22.93
C ARG A 289 5.49 -6.55 -23.26
N ARG A 290 5.72 -6.84 -24.54
CA ARG A 290 6.42 -8.05 -24.98
C ARG A 290 7.88 -8.09 -24.55
N ILE A 291 8.62 -6.98 -24.70
CA ILE A 291 10.02 -6.88 -24.26
C ILE A 291 10.12 -7.05 -22.74
N ALA A 292 9.26 -6.34 -22.00
CA ALA A 292 9.22 -6.29 -20.55
C ALA A 292 8.30 -7.36 -19.93
N TRP A 293 7.98 -8.43 -20.66
CA TRP A 293 6.87 -9.34 -20.31
C TRP A 293 6.92 -9.85 -18.87
N PHE A 294 8.12 -10.04 -18.31
CA PHE A 294 8.34 -10.58 -16.97
C PHE A 294 8.07 -9.60 -15.82
N ILE A 295 7.79 -8.33 -16.13
CA ILE A 295 7.28 -7.33 -15.18
C ILE A 295 5.87 -6.86 -15.53
N GLU A 296 5.23 -7.49 -16.52
CA GLU A 296 3.90 -7.17 -17.02
C GLU A 296 2.91 -8.26 -16.59
N SER A 297 1.99 -7.90 -15.71
CA SER A 297 0.90 -8.80 -15.36
C SER A 297 -0.05 -9.00 -16.54
N VAL A 298 -0.68 -10.18 -16.59
CA VAL A 298 -1.72 -10.48 -17.58
C VAL A 298 -3.08 -10.08 -17.01
N THR A 299 -3.81 -9.24 -17.74
CA THR A 299 -5.16 -8.81 -17.39
C THR A 299 -6.22 -9.75 -17.99
N PRO A 300 -7.47 -9.72 -17.49
CA PRO A 300 -8.56 -10.48 -18.11
C PRO A 300 -8.81 -10.05 -19.56
N GLU A 301 -8.68 -8.76 -19.86
CA GLU A 301 -8.81 -8.22 -21.21
C GLU A 301 -7.79 -8.83 -22.17
N ASP A 302 -6.53 -8.97 -21.75
CA ASP A 302 -5.45 -9.56 -22.56
C ASP A 302 -5.75 -10.99 -23.04
N VAL A 303 -6.60 -11.71 -22.31
CA VAL A 303 -7.00 -13.09 -22.60
C VAL A 303 -8.47 -13.24 -22.99
N GLY A 304 -9.20 -12.13 -23.16
CA GLY A 304 -10.63 -12.15 -23.47
C GLY A 304 -11.49 -12.80 -22.37
N ALA A 305 -11.04 -12.73 -21.13
CA ALA A 305 -11.75 -13.23 -19.96
C ALA A 305 -12.49 -12.10 -19.23
N ASP A 306 -13.55 -12.47 -18.53
CA ASP A 306 -14.22 -11.57 -17.58
C ASP A 306 -13.45 -11.54 -16.26
N VAL A 307 -13.61 -10.44 -15.52
CA VAL A 307 -13.06 -10.27 -14.18
C VAL A 307 -13.71 -11.30 -13.23
N ASP A 308 -12.94 -11.88 -12.32
CA ASP A 308 -13.48 -12.85 -11.36
C ASP A 308 -14.51 -12.21 -10.41
N GLU A 309 -15.50 -12.99 -9.98
CA GLU A 309 -16.60 -12.48 -9.14
C GLU A 309 -16.13 -11.91 -7.80
N ARG A 310 -15.02 -12.41 -7.24
CA ARG A 310 -14.45 -11.87 -5.99
C ARG A 310 -13.88 -10.48 -6.24
N THR A 311 -13.16 -10.27 -7.34
CA THR A 311 -12.69 -8.94 -7.75
C THR A 311 -13.85 -7.99 -8.02
N LYS A 312 -14.88 -8.42 -8.75
CA LYS A 312 -16.08 -7.59 -9.00
C LYS A 312 -16.75 -7.18 -7.69
N ARG A 313 -16.92 -8.12 -6.75
CA ARG A 313 -17.50 -7.82 -5.44
C ARG A 313 -16.62 -6.88 -4.63
N LEU A 314 -15.31 -7.09 -4.61
CA LEU A 314 -14.37 -6.21 -3.90
C LEU A 314 -14.41 -4.78 -4.44
N LYS A 315 -14.41 -4.59 -5.77
CA LYS A 315 -14.57 -3.25 -6.38
C LYS A 315 -15.89 -2.58 -5.98
N ARG A 316 -16.99 -3.35 -5.92
CA ARG A 316 -18.29 -2.83 -5.46
C ARG A 316 -18.26 -2.45 -3.97
N ASP A 317 -17.66 -3.27 -3.13
CA ASP A 317 -17.54 -2.99 -1.69
C ASP A 317 -16.69 -1.72 -1.47
N ILE A 318 -15.57 -1.57 -2.18
CA ILE A 318 -14.73 -0.35 -2.14
C ILE A 318 -15.50 0.88 -2.63
N ALA A 319 -16.20 0.78 -3.76
CA ALA A 319 -17.04 1.88 -4.23
C ALA A 319 -18.15 2.21 -3.22
N THR A 320 -18.68 1.22 -2.50
CA THR A 320 -19.69 1.45 -1.46
C THR A 320 -19.09 2.22 -0.28
N LEU A 321 -17.81 2.03 0.06
CA LEU A 321 -17.15 2.83 1.10
C LEU A 321 -17.11 4.32 0.78
N SER A 322 -17.02 4.73 -0.49
CA SER A 322 -17.02 6.16 -0.84
C SER A 322 -18.41 6.81 -0.71
N TYR A 323 -19.47 6.02 -0.57
CA TYR A 323 -20.81 6.49 -0.24
C TYR A 323 -21.07 6.60 1.26
N LEU A 324 -20.19 6.09 2.13
CA LEU A 324 -20.21 6.44 3.55
C LEU A 324 -19.94 7.95 3.64
N SER A 325 -20.91 8.72 4.13
CA SER A 325 -20.85 10.17 4.01
C SER A 325 -19.65 10.74 4.79
N ILE A 326 -18.93 11.69 4.17
CA ILE A 326 -17.87 12.49 4.79
C ILE A 326 -18.32 13.07 6.14
N ASN A 327 -19.61 13.36 6.31
CA ASN A 327 -20.16 13.93 7.53
C ASN A 327 -20.18 12.94 8.71
N ASP A 328 -20.37 11.65 8.47
CA ASP A 328 -20.26 10.61 9.51
C ASP A 328 -18.79 10.40 9.93
N PHE A 329 -17.86 10.63 8.99
CA PHE A 329 -16.41 10.52 9.17
C PHE A 329 -15.79 11.76 9.85
N MET A 330 -16.29 12.97 9.57
CA MET A 330 -15.73 14.22 10.08
C MET A 330 -16.11 14.51 11.55
N MET A 331 -17.27 14.03 12.01
CA MET A 331 -17.72 14.19 13.40
C MET A 331 -16.85 13.42 14.42
N THR A 332 -16.19 12.34 13.99
CA THR A 332 -15.23 11.58 14.81
C THR A 332 -13.78 12.06 14.66
N ARG A 333 -13.43 12.72 13.55
CA ARG A 333 -12.05 13.16 13.19
C ARG A 333 -11.52 14.37 13.98
N SER A 334 -12.34 15.32 14.41
CA SER A 334 -11.81 16.51 15.12
C SER A 334 -11.21 16.18 16.49
N ASP A 335 -11.74 15.17 17.17
CA ASP A 335 -11.35 14.82 18.54
C ASP A 335 -10.23 13.78 18.59
N THR A 336 -10.19 12.85 17.63
CA THR A 336 -9.22 11.74 17.61
C THR A 336 -7.85 12.14 17.09
N ARG A 337 -7.76 13.04 16.11
CA ARG A 337 -6.46 13.51 15.58
C ARG A 337 -5.68 14.35 16.60
N ALA A 338 -6.37 15.23 17.30
CA ALA A 338 -5.80 16.03 18.39
C ALA A 338 -5.38 15.13 19.57
N LYS A 339 -6.17 14.10 19.92
CA LYS A 339 -5.81 13.11 20.94
C LYS A 339 -4.63 12.23 20.53
N ARG A 340 -4.64 11.64 19.33
CA ARG A 340 -3.55 10.77 18.82
C ARG A 340 -2.24 11.55 18.69
N LYS A 341 -2.27 12.80 18.19
CA LYS A 341 -1.10 13.69 18.18
C LYS A 341 -0.65 14.05 19.59
N ALA A 342 -1.56 14.29 20.54
CA ALA A 342 -1.23 14.55 21.94
C ALA A 342 -0.67 13.32 22.68
N GLU A 343 -1.17 12.12 22.39
CA GLU A 343 -0.69 10.85 22.96
C GLU A 343 0.65 10.42 22.37
N TYR A 344 0.85 10.60 21.06
CA TYR A 344 2.13 10.42 20.41
C TYR A 344 3.19 11.42 20.91
N LEU A 345 2.82 12.69 21.11
CA LEU A 345 3.71 13.68 21.71
C LEU A 345 3.99 13.38 23.20
N LYS A 346 3.02 12.86 23.95
CA LYS A 346 3.22 12.40 25.33
C LYS A 346 4.14 11.17 25.41
N SER A 347 4.01 10.21 24.51
CA SER A 347 4.87 9.02 24.48
C SER A 347 6.31 9.36 24.08
N LYS A 348 6.51 10.34 23.19
CA LYS A 348 7.84 10.92 22.89
C LYS A 348 8.40 11.77 24.04
N GLN A 349 7.58 12.50 24.78
CA GLN A 349 8.01 13.26 25.97
C GLN A 349 8.38 12.36 27.16
N GLY A 350 7.88 11.13 27.20
CA GLY A 350 8.31 10.11 28.18
C GLY A 350 9.70 9.53 27.92
N ALA A 351 10.27 9.73 26.73
CA ALA A 351 11.56 9.14 26.32
C ALA A 351 12.75 10.11 26.34
N SER A 352 12.57 11.36 26.76
CA SER A 352 13.68 12.31 26.92
C SER A 352 13.45 13.22 28.12
N SER A 353 14.16 12.90 29.20
CA SER A 353 14.31 13.77 30.36
C SER A 353 15.05 15.07 29.96
N GLY A 354 14.36 16.20 30.14
CA GLY A 354 15.02 17.49 30.41
C GLY A 354 15.05 18.49 29.26
N ASN A 355 14.01 19.32 29.12
CA ASN A 355 14.25 20.75 28.87
C ASN A 355 13.02 21.61 29.22
N LYS A 356 13.17 22.54 30.17
CA LYS A 356 12.08 23.37 30.75
C LYS A 356 11.51 24.45 29.81
N ASN A 357 11.96 24.53 28.56
CA ASN A 357 11.53 25.57 27.61
C ASN A 357 10.31 25.20 26.74
N SER A 358 9.94 23.92 26.63
CA SER A 358 8.81 23.46 25.79
C SER A 358 7.43 23.79 26.39
N ASN A 359 7.31 23.84 27.73
CA ASN A 359 6.07 24.18 28.42
C ASN A 359 5.66 25.66 28.23
N LEU A 360 6.62 26.56 27.97
CA LEU A 360 6.34 27.98 27.74
C LEU A 360 5.77 28.23 26.33
N LEU A 361 6.22 27.46 25.34
CA LEU A 361 5.74 27.53 23.96
C LEU A 361 4.33 26.92 23.81
N LEU A 362 4.07 25.79 24.48
CA LEU A 362 2.73 25.17 24.53
C LEU A 362 1.70 26.05 25.25
N ARG A 363 2.10 26.75 26.32
CA ARG A 363 1.22 27.72 26.99
C ARG A 363 0.89 28.91 26.09
N LYS A 364 1.88 29.48 25.41
CA LYS A 364 1.67 30.61 24.47
C LYS A 364 0.82 30.22 23.26
N HIS A 365 0.98 28.99 22.75
CA HIS A 365 0.17 28.49 21.63
C HIS A 365 -1.30 28.25 22.05
N ASN A 366 -1.53 27.67 23.23
CA ASN A 366 -2.88 27.46 23.76
C ASN A 366 -3.58 28.77 24.17
N GLU A 367 -2.84 29.80 24.61
CA GLU A 367 -3.38 31.15 24.83
C GLU A 367 -3.75 31.85 23.51
N GLY A 368 -2.99 31.63 22.43
CA GLY A 368 -3.32 32.11 21.08
C GLY A 368 -4.62 31.52 20.54
N ILE A 369 -4.80 30.20 20.69
CA ILE A 369 -6.00 29.48 20.23
C ILE A 369 -7.25 29.94 21.00
N ARG A 370 -7.17 30.11 22.33
CA ARG A 370 -8.30 30.62 23.14
C ARG A 370 -8.68 32.06 22.80
N LYS A 371 -7.72 32.89 22.39
CA LYS A 371 -7.97 34.28 21.96
C LYS A 371 -8.65 34.33 20.59
N ALA A 372 -8.27 33.43 19.67
CA ALA A 372 -8.91 33.28 18.36
C ALA A 372 -10.34 32.72 18.46
N GLN A 373 -10.60 31.81 19.39
CA GLN A 373 -11.95 31.25 19.62
C GLN A 373 -12.93 32.26 20.24
N LYS A 374 -12.46 33.20 21.07
CA LYS A 374 -13.31 34.27 21.64
C LYS A 374 -13.71 35.37 20.64
N ILE A 375 -13.01 35.51 19.51
CA ILE A 375 -13.32 36.51 18.49
C ILE A 375 -14.39 36.00 17.49
N ARG A 376 -14.65 34.69 17.45
CA ARG A 376 -15.68 34.08 16.58
C ARG A 376 -17.06 33.89 17.25
N THR A 377 -17.26 34.41 18.45
CA THR A 377 -18.55 34.42 19.15
C THR A 377 -18.86 35.80 19.72
N VAL A 378 -19.01 36.78 18.83
CA VAL A 378 -20.00 37.87 18.86
C VAL A 378 -20.29 38.25 17.42
#